data_AF-A0A6J7A2C5-F1
#
_entry.id   AF-A0A6J7A2C5-F1
#
_cell.length_a   1.000
_cell.length_b   1.000
_cell.length_c   1.000
_cell.angle_alpha   90.00
_cell.angle_beta   90.00
_cell.angle_gamma   90.00
#
_symmetry.space_group_name_H-M   'P 1'
#
loop_
_entity.id
_entity.type
_entity.pdbx_description
1 polymer ?
#
loop_
_entity_poly.entity_id
_entity_poly.type
_entity_poly.pdbx_seq_one_letter_code
_entity_poly.pdbx_strand_id
1 'polypeptide(L)'
;MNTVSTIGAFLLAFSMIPFMVNVWITRKSPLVESDDPWGYGASLEWATSCPPPRHNFLSMPRISSERPAFDLHHPHIKTEGH
;
A
#
# COMPACT_ATOMS: atom_id res chain seq x y z
N MET A 1 -3.53 36.62 -13.54
CA MET A 1 -3.09 35.20 -13.51
C MET A 1 -2.44 34.81 -12.19
N ASN A 2 -1.59 35.64 -11.59
CA ASN A 2 -0.84 35.28 -10.37
C ASN A 2 -1.71 35.16 -9.10
N THR A 3 -2.79 35.95 -8.95
CA THR A 3 -3.67 35.90 -7.78
C THR A 3 -4.37 34.55 -7.62
N VAL A 4 -4.84 33.96 -8.73
CA VAL A 4 -5.47 32.63 -8.73
C VAL A 4 -4.45 31.56 -8.34
N SER A 5 -3.22 31.68 -8.84
CA SER A 5 -2.12 30.78 -8.46
C SER A 5 -1.79 30.88 -6.97
N THR A 6 -1.73 32.09 -6.40
CA THR A 6 -1.49 32.29 -4.95
C THR A 6 -2.60 31.69 -4.10
N ILE A 7 -3.87 31.89 -4.47
CA ILE A 7 -5.01 31.28 -3.76
C ILE A 7 -4.92 29.75 -3.83
N GLY A 8 -4.61 29.19 -5.00
CA GLY A 8 -4.40 27.75 -5.16
C GLY A 8 -3.24 27.21 -4.31
N ALA A 9 -2.13 27.95 -4.21
CA ALA A 9 -0.99 27.57 -3.39
C ALA A 9 -1.33 27.53 -1.89
N PHE A 10 -2.10 28.51 -1.39
CA PHE A 10 -2.58 28.48 -0.01
C PHE A 10 -3.55 27.33 0.23
N LEU A 11 -4.47 27.06 -0.70
CA LEU A 11 -5.38 25.92 -0.58
C LEU A 11 -4.62 24.59 -0.51
N LEU A 12 -3.58 24.41 -1.33
CA LEU A 12 -2.68 23.25 -1.28
C LEU A 12 -1.89 23.18 0.03
N ALA A 13 -1.45 24.32 0.58
CA ALA A 13 -0.80 24.34 1.89
C ALA A 13 -1.75 23.91 3.01
N PHE A 14 -3.00 24.40 2.98
CA PHE A 14 -4.01 24.02 3.95
C PHE A 14 -4.46 22.56 3.81
N SER A 15 -4.50 21.99 2.61
CA SER A 15 -4.84 20.58 2.41
C SER A 15 -3.80 19.62 3.02
N MET A 16 -2.57 20.09 3.26
CA MET A 16 -1.53 19.31 3.94
C MET A 16 -1.81 19.15 5.45
N ILE A 17 -2.60 20.04 6.07
CA ILE A 17 -2.92 19.97 7.51
C ILE A 17 -3.66 18.67 7.86
N PRO A 18 -4.82 18.32 7.26
CA PRO A 18 -5.51 17.07 7.58
C PRO A 18 -4.66 15.84 7.25
N PHE A 19 -3.84 15.87 6.20
CA PHE A 19 -2.90 14.78 5.88
C PHE A 19 -1.88 14.56 7.01
N MET A 20 -1.23 15.63 7.49
CA MET A 20 -0.24 15.54 8.57
C MET A 20 -0.87 15.12 9.90
N VAL A 21 -2.07 15.63 10.20
CA VAL A 21 -2.84 15.20 11.37
C VAL A 21 -3.16 13.71 11.30
N ASN A 22 -3.61 13.22 10.14
CA ASN A 22 -3.91 11.80 9.95
C ASN A 22 -2.66 10.93 10.18
N VAL A 23 -1.52 11.27 9.59
CA VAL A 23 -0.24 10.56 9.80
C VAL A 23 0.18 10.57 11.29
N TRP A 24 0.01 11.71 11.97
CA TRP A 24 0.38 11.84 13.38
C TRP A 24 -0.48 10.96 14.31
N ILE A 25 -1.76 10.82 14.00
CA ILE A 25 -2.70 9.97 14.73
C ILE A 25 -2.40 8.50 14.43
N THR A 26 -2.28 8.12 13.15
CA THR A 26 -2.17 6.72 12.73
C THR A 26 -0.85 6.05 13.09
N ARG A 27 0.21 6.81 13.37
CA ARG A 27 1.51 6.25 13.81
C ARG A 27 1.44 5.42 15.09
N LYS A 28 0.39 5.59 15.91
CA LYS A 28 0.16 4.85 17.15
C LYS A 28 -1.04 3.91 17.07
N SER A 29 -1.67 3.80 15.90
CA SER A 29 -2.78 2.87 15.70
C SER A 29 -2.30 1.42 15.83
N PRO A 30 -3.19 0.48 16.18
CA PRO A 30 -2.89 -0.94 16.14
C PRO A 30 -2.34 -1.37 14.78
N LEU A 31 -1.42 -2.33 14.80
CA LEU A 31 -0.86 -2.92 13.58
C LEU A 31 -1.92 -3.73 12.85
N VAL A 32 -1.82 -3.79 11.53
CA VAL A 32 -2.70 -4.63 10.71
C VAL A 32 -2.23 -6.07 10.82
N GLU A 33 -3.13 -6.99 11.17
CA GLU A 33 -2.80 -8.43 11.28
C GLU A 33 -2.87 -9.16 9.92
N SER A 34 -3.19 -8.46 8.83
CA SER A 34 -3.23 -9.01 7.46
C SER A 34 -1.97 -8.66 6.68
N ASP A 35 -1.44 -9.61 5.92
CA ASP A 35 -0.34 -9.41 4.97
C ASP A 35 -0.75 -8.46 3.83
N ASP A 36 -2.02 -8.52 3.41
CA ASP A 36 -2.62 -7.60 2.44
C ASP A 36 -3.84 -6.89 3.05
N PRO A 37 -3.69 -5.65 3.55
CA PRO A 37 -4.81 -4.86 4.07
C PRO A 37 -5.77 -4.36 2.98
N TRP A 38 -5.39 -4.41 1.70
CA TRP A 38 -6.19 -3.93 0.57
C TRP A 38 -6.88 -5.06 -0.20
N GLY A 39 -6.47 -6.30 0.06
CA GLY A 39 -7.06 -7.56 -0.42
C GLY A 39 -6.68 -7.98 -1.84
N TYR A 40 -6.24 -7.06 -2.69
CA TYR A 40 -5.93 -7.33 -4.11
C TYR A 40 -4.53 -6.87 -4.53
N GLY A 41 -3.60 -6.81 -3.58
CA GLY A 41 -2.19 -6.49 -3.78
C GLY A 41 -1.54 -7.43 -4.79
N ALA A 42 -0.86 -6.86 -5.78
CA ALA A 42 -0.30 -7.62 -6.89
C ALA A 42 1.15 -8.05 -6.65
N SER A 43 1.99 -7.09 -6.30
CA SER A 43 3.43 -7.22 -6.17
C SER A 43 3.85 -7.86 -4.84
N LEU A 44 5.11 -8.29 -4.75
CA LEU A 44 5.64 -9.13 -3.67
C LEU A 44 5.51 -8.51 -2.27
N GLU A 45 5.43 -7.19 -2.14
CA GLU A 45 5.27 -6.53 -0.84
C GLU A 45 3.96 -6.87 -0.13
N TRP A 46 2.95 -7.39 -0.85
CA TRP A 46 1.66 -7.84 -0.29
C TRP A 46 1.65 -9.34 0.01
N ALA A 47 2.79 -10.01 -0.14
CA ALA A 47 3.00 -11.41 0.27
C ALA A 47 3.84 -11.52 1.55
N THR A 48 4.16 -10.39 2.20
CA THR A 48 4.87 -10.35 3.49
C THR A 48 4.01 -9.70 4.57
N SER A 49 4.41 -9.89 5.82
CA SER A 49 3.67 -9.39 6.98
C SER A 49 3.69 -7.87 7.10
N CYS A 50 2.70 -7.30 7.78
CA CYS A 50 2.59 -5.88 8.09
C CYS A 50 2.73 -5.66 9.62
N PRO A 51 3.90 -5.30 10.17
CA PRO A 51 5.11 -4.80 9.50
C PRO A 51 6.00 -5.93 8.96
N PRO A 52 6.83 -5.64 7.94
CA PRO A 52 7.72 -6.63 7.36
C PRO A 52 8.84 -7.00 8.35
N PRO A 53 9.30 -8.26 8.34
CA PRO A 53 10.44 -8.69 9.13
C PRO A 53 11.72 -7.99 8.67
N ARG A 54 12.77 -7.97 9.51
CA ARG A 54 14.04 -7.30 9.20
C ARG A 54 14.69 -7.72 7.87
N HIS A 55 14.42 -8.94 7.41
CA HIS A 55 14.94 -9.51 6.17
C HIS A 55 13.89 -9.57 5.04
N ASN A 56 12.84 -8.75 5.15
CA ASN A 56 11.72 -8.58 4.23
C ASN A 56 10.78 -9.79 4.07
N PHE A 57 11.28 -11.01 3.92
CA PHE A 57 10.45 -12.19 3.62
C PHE A 57 10.79 -13.39 4.49
N LEU A 58 9.80 -13.92 5.22
CA LEU A 58 9.94 -15.21 5.93
C LEU A 58 9.97 -16.40 4.96
N SER A 59 9.14 -16.33 3.91
CA SER A 59 9.06 -17.34 2.86
C SER A 59 8.83 -16.66 1.52
N MET A 60 9.52 -17.13 0.48
CA MET A 60 9.37 -16.57 -0.86
C MET A 60 8.21 -17.27 -1.61
N PRO A 61 7.17 -16.54 -2.05
CA PRO A 61 6.10 -17.14 -2.85
C PRO A 61 6.62 -17.49 -4.25
N ARG A 62 6.00 -18.52 -4.85
CA ARG A 62 6.34 -18.92 -6.22
C ARG A 62 5.91 -17.81 -7.20
N ILE A 63 6.85 -17.32 -8.01
CA ILE A 63 6.58 -16.30 -9.02
C ILE A 63 6.14 -17.00 -10.31
N SER A 64 4.84 -16.94 -10.60
CA SER A 64 4.22 -17.48 -11.82
C SER A 64 3.74 -16.40 -12.80
N SER A 65 3.59 -15.17 -12.34
CA SER A 65 3.10 -14.03 -13.11
C SER A 65 3.71 -12.72 -12.60
N GLU A 66 3.35 -11.61 -13.23
CA GLU A 66 3.63 -10.25 -12.78
C GLU A 66 2.93 -9.86 -11.47
N ARG A 67 1.98 -10.67 -10.98
CA ARG A 67 1.17 -10.42 -9.77
C ARG A 67 1.31 -11.55 -8.74
N PRO A 68 2.53 -11.82 -8.23
CA PRO A 68 2.79 -12.99 -7.38
C PRO A 68 2.03 -12.99 -6.05
N ALA A 69 1.75 -11.83 -5.43
CA ALA A 69 0.95 -11.80 -4.20
C ALA A 69 -0.53 -12.08 -4.47
N PHE A 70 -1.04 -11.59 -5.60
CA PHE A 70 -2.42 -11.86 -6.01
C PHE A 70 -2.63 -13.35 -6.33
N ASP A 71 -1.73 -13.97 -7.07
CA ASP A 71 -1.79 -15.41 -7.40
C ASP A 71 -1.74 -16.29 -6.14
N LEU A 72 -1.00 -15.86 -5.13
CA LEU A 72 -0.91 -16.54 -3.83
C LEU A 72 -2.24 -16.46 -3.06
N HIS A 73 -2.84 -15.28 -2.98
CA HIS A 73 -4.08 -15.05 -2.23
C HIS A 73 -5.34 -15.52 -2.98
N HIS A 74 -5.29 -15.56 -4.31
CA HIS A 74 -6.41 -15.92 -5.20
C HIS A 74 -6.06 -17.08 -6.15
N PRO A 75 -5.75 -18.28 -5.64
CA PRO A 75 -5.30 -19.41 -6.47
C PRO A 75 -6.36 -19.92 -7.46
N HIS A 76 -7.62 -19.54 -7.26
CA HIS A 76 -8.76 -19.88 -8.12
C HIS A 76 -8.94 -18.90 -9.31
N ILE A 77 -8.28 -17.73 -9.27
CA ILE A 77 -8.34 -16.69 -10.31
C ILE A 77 -7.08 -16.75 -11.18
N LYS A 78 -6.43 -17.92 -11.30
CA LYS A 78 -5.25 -18.07 -12.15
C LYS A 78 -5.59 -17.60 -13.56
N THR A 79 -5.00 -16.47 -13.92
CA THR A 79 -5.04 -15.97 -15.29
C THR A 79 -4.27 -17.01 -16.10
N GLU A 80 -4.95 -17.66 -17.04
CA GLU A 80 -4.28 -18.55 -18.00
C GLU A 80 -3.17 -17.74 -18.66
N GLY A 81 -1.92 -18.12 -18.37
CA GLY A 81 -0.74 -17.43 -18.89
C GLY A 81 -0.63 -17.61 -20.39
N HIS A 82 -0.17 -16.54 -21.05
CA HIS A 82 0.49 -16.62 -22.35
C HIS A 82 1.80 -17.41 -22.28
#